data_AF-A0A1H2EM82-F1
#
_entry.id   AF-A0A1H2EM82-F1
#
_cell.length_a   1.000
_cell.length_b   1.000
_cell.length_c   1.000
_cell.angle_alpha   90.00
_cell.angle_beta   90.00
_cell.angle_gamma   90.00
#
_symmetry.space_group_name_H-M   'P 1'
#
loop_
_entity.id
_entity.type
_entity.pdbx_description
1 polymer ?
#
loop_
_entity_poly.entity_id
_entity_poly.type
_entity_poly.pdbx_seq_one_letter_code
_entity_poly.pdbx_strand_id
1 'polypeptide(L)'
;MKTDTLTQTLVATGQLGTETAERITLAAVRETAQEPSPWYFQALTAGGAWVASLFFLGFLVGLFASSWEQNIGPLTVIGLVLIGTATFARGRIAGFFLEQVCLAVSMTGHLLVLISLGMEFQRQHLPHVATLLALVAATLAAVDYFLYRDGCHRFLSSLVALLFGIAALYDLTGRHWLDAATRNPPFDRGLVLYMALHLALLGAIFVRRTAIAWRPLGYAAALSLVAMPFAYNLALFGPTRAKEASILPGLLFLAALLALGWTLLGRRAAWQRDRRTVIVAGLFTVALGAIAPPPLLLALGLIVLGYARQDRFFEYGGLLFLGYSLFVYYYMLTASLASKSLILCASGAVLFLALAVLKKTVWNRR
;
A
#
# COMPACT_ATOMS: atom_id res chain seq x y z
N MET A 1 29.22 14.80 -20.95
CA MET A 1 29.59 14.78 -22.38
C MET A 1 28.33 14.41 -23.15
N LYS A 2 27.82 15.26 -24.05
CA LYS A 2 26.55 14.99 -24.75
C LYS A 2 26.73 13.81 -25.72
N THR A 3 25.73 12.96 -25.82
CA THR A 3 25.71 11.75 -26.68
C THR A 3 26.07 12.07 -28.13
N ASP A 4 25.69 13.26 -28.60
CA ASP A 4 26.02 13.77 -29.95
C ASP A 4 27.52 14.00 -30.15
N THR A 5 28.23 14.48 -29.11
CA THR A 5 29.67 14.75 -29.23
C THR A 5 30.47 13.46 -29.27
N LEU A 6 30.02 12.44 -28.53
CA LEU A 6 30.67 11.12 -28.47
C LEU A 6 30.45 10.33 -29.77
N THR A 7 29.23 10.36 -30.32
CA THR A 7 28.92 9.72 -31.61
C THR A 7 29.67 10.39 -32.77
N GLN A 8 29.73 11.72 -32.82
CA GLN A 8 30.54 12.44 -33.82
C GLN A 8 32.02 12.12 -33.72
N THR A 9 32.57 11.99 -32.51
CA THR A 9 33.99 11.62 -32.31
C THR A 9 34.27 10.20 -32.80
N LEU A 10 33.38 9.24 -32.54
CA LEU A 10 33.54 7.84 -32.96
C LEU A 10 33.39 7.66 -34.48
N VAL A 11 32.57 8.49 -35.13
CA VAL A 11 32.50 8.54 -36.60
C VAL A 11 33.77 9.16 -37.17
N ALA A 12 34.26 10.26 -36.60
CA ALA A 12 35.47 10.94 -37.06
C ALA A 12 36.73 10.06 -36.92
N THR A 13 36.78 9.18 -35.92
CA THR A 13 37.89 8.21 -35.75
C THR A 13 37.74 6.93 -36.58
N GLY A 14 36.69 6.80 -37.40
CA GLY A 14 36.43 5.61 -38.21
C GLY A 14 36.05 4.37 -37.40
N GLN A 15 35.78 4.52 -36.10
CA GLN A 15 35.39 3.42 -35.21
C GLN A 15 33.90 3.07 -35.33
N LEU A 16 33.10 3.97 -35.89
CA LEU A 16 31.66 3.78 -36.07
C LEU A 16 31.23 4.22 -37.48
N GLY A 17 30.47 3.36 -38.17
CA GLY A 17 29.85 3.72 -39.44
C GLY A 17 28.80 4.82 -39.26
N THR A 18 28.67 5.69 -40.27
CA THR A 18 27.70 6.81 -40.27
C THR A 18 26.25 6.34 -40.06
N GLU A 19 25.86 5.22 -40.67
CA GLU A 19 24.52 4.64 -40.50
C GLU A 19 24.26 4.17 -39.06
N THR A 20 25.25 3.54 -38.42
CA THR A 20 25.15 3.11 -37.03
C THR A 20 25.07 4.30 -36.09
N ALA A 21 25.81 5.37 -36.38
CA ALA A 21 25.75 6.61 -35.62
C ALA A 21 24.36 7.25 -35.70
N GLU A 22 23.78 7.33 -36.89
CA GLU A 22 22.43 7.87 -37.09
C GLU A 22 21.37 7.05 -36.34
N ARG A 23 21.47 5.71 -36.36
CA ARG A 23 20.58 4.83 -35.58
C ARG A 23 20.72 5.04 -34.08
N ILE A 24 21.95 5.22 -33.56
CA ILE A 24 22.19 5.52 -32.14
C ILE A 24 21.65 6.89 -31.77
N THR A 25 21.84 7.91 -32.61
CA THR A 25 21.31 9.25 -32.37
C THR A 25 19.79 9.27 -32.42
N LEU A 26 19.16 8.59 -33.39
CA LEU A 26 17.70 8.42 -33.43
C LEU A 26 17.17 7.67 -32.21
N ALA A 27 17.86 6.61 -31.76
CA ALA A 27 17.50 5.88 -30.55
C ALA A 27 17.65 6.76 -29.30
N ALA A 28 18.74 7.50 -29.18
CA ALA A 28 19.01 8.41 -28.06
C ALA A 28 18.01 9.59 -28.04
N VAL A 29 17.70 10.19 -29.20
CA VAL A 29 16.68 11.24 -29.33
C VAL A 29 15.33 10.70 -28.92
N ARG A 30 14.97 9.48 -29.35
CA ARG A 30 13.71 8.82 -28.96
C ARG A 30 13.65 8.50 -27.47
N GLU A 31 14.79 8.15 -26.86
CA GLU A 31 14.92 7.90 -25.43
C GLU A 31 14.85 9.21 -24.62
N THR A 32 15.47 10.30 -25.09
CA THR A 32 15.36 11.64 -24.48
C THR A 32 14.00 12.30 -24.70
N ALA A 33 13.29 11.99 -25.79
CA ALA A 33 11.92 12.41 -26.00
C ALA A 33 10.94 11.68 -25.06
N GLN A 34 11.38 10.59 -24.44
CA GLN A 34 10.68 9.89 -23.36
C GLN A 34 11.27 10.26 -22.00
N GLU A 35 11.48 11.56 -21.74
CA GLU A 35 11.69 11.98 -20.35
C GLU A 35 10.53 11.44 -19.51
N PRO A 36 10.82 10.65 -18.46
CA PRO A 36 9.77 10.04 -17.65
C PRO A 36 8.91 11.17 -17.10
N SER A 37 7.61 11.08 -17.35
CA SER A 37 6.67 12.12 -16.90
C SER A 37 6.87 12.38 -15.41
N PRO A 38 6.84 13.65 -14.96
CA PRO A 38 7.03 13.95 -13.56
C PRO A 38 6.08 13.15 -12.68
N TRP A 39 6.58 12.64 -11.55
CA TRP A 39 5.81 11.74 -10.67
C TRP A 39 4.45 12.32 -10.24
N TYR A 40 4.35 13.64 -10.06
CA TYR A 40 3.11 14.30 -9.68
C TYR A 40 2.06 14.24 -10.81
N PHE A 41 2.50 14.26 -12.06
CA PHE A 41 1.62 14.10 -13.22
C PHE A 41 1.10 12.66 -13.29
N GLN A 42 1.98 11.67 -13.10
CA GLN A 42 1.57 10.26 -13.03
C GLN A 42 0.56 10.02 -11.90
N ALA A 43 0.81 10.59 -10.71
CA ALA A 43 -0.09 10.50 -9.57
C ALA A 43 -1.45 11.16 -9.86
N LEU A 44 -1.45 12.37 -10.44
CA LEU A 44 -2.68 13.07 -10.81
C LEU A 44 -3.49 12.28 -11.84
N THR A 45 -2.81 11.67 -12.82
CA THR A 45 -3.52 10.91 -13.84
C THR A 45 -4.01 9.56 -13.36
N ALA A 46 -3.23 8.84 -12.55
CA ALA A 46 -3.72 7.63 -11.88
C ALA A 46 -4.94 7.95 -10.98
N GLY A 47 -4.89 9.08 -10.26
CA GLY A 47 -6.03 9.60 -9.51
C GLY A 47 -7.23 9.91 -10.40
N GLY A 48 -7.01 10.57 -11.55
CA GLY A 48 -8.05 10.87 -12.53
C GLY A 48 -8.67 9.62 -13.15
N ALA A 49 -7.87 8.62 -13.50
CA ALA A 49 -8.36 7.33 -14.00
C ALA A 49 -9.19 6.59 -12.95
N TRP A 50 -8.79 6.65 -11.67
CA TRP A 50 -9.57 6.08 -10.58
C TRP A 50 -10.92 6.79 -10.42
N VAL A 51 -10.93 8.13 -10.38
CA VAL A 51 -12.19 8.91 -10.32
C VAL A 51 -13.07 8.64 -11.54
N ALA A 52 -12.50 8.60 -12.75
CA ALA A 52 -13.23 8.27 -13.97
C ALA A 52 -13.83 6.86 -13.91
N SER A 53 -13.10 5.89 -13.35
CA SER A 53 -13.62 4.52 -13.17
C SER A 53 -14.84 4.46 -12.26
N LEU A 54 -14.92 5.33 -11.25
CA LEU A 54 -16.09 5.44 -10.36
C LEU A 54 -17.29 6.07 -11.06
N PHE A 55 -17.09 7.13 -11.85
CA PHE A 55 -18.17 7.71 -12.66
C PHE A 55 -18.66 6.72 -13.72
N PHE A 56 -17.75 6.03 -14.39
CA PHE A 56 -18.11 5.04 -15.40
C PHE A 56 -18.82 3.83 -14.78
N LEU A 57 -18.36 3.38 -13.61
CA LEU A 57 -19.06 2.38 -12.81
C LEU A 57 -20.47 2.87 -12.47
N GLY A 58 -20.62 4.06 -11.89
CA GLY A 58 -21.92 4.63 -11.51
C GLY A 58 -22.87 4.76 -12.71
N PHE A 59 -22.37 5.15 -13.87
CA PHE A 59 -23.14 5.18 -15.11
C PHE A 59 -23.63 3.79 -15.52
N LEU A 60 -22.75 2.79 -15.56
CA LEU A 60 -23.14 1.41 -15.91
C LEU A 60 -24.12 0.82 -14.88
N VAL A 61 -23.88 1.10 -13.60
CA VAL A 61 -24.77 0.73 -12.51
C VAL A 61 -26.16 1.35 -12.70
N GLY A 62 -26.25 2.65 -12.95
CA GLY A 62 -27.51 3.33 -13.19
C GLY A 62 -28.22 2.84 -14.46
N LEU A 63 -27.48 2.61 -15.55
CA LEU A 63 -28.02 2.13 -16.82
C LEU A 63 -28.69 0.76 -16.69
N PHE A 64 -28.12 -0.12 -15.88
CA PHE A 64 -28.60 -1.49 -15.72
C PHE A 64 -29.41 -1.72 -14.44
N ALA A 65 -29.61 -0.71 -13.58
CA ALA A 65 -30.24 -0.84 -12.27
C ALA A 65 -31.57 -1.60 -12.30
N SER A 66 -32.42 -1.34 -13.29
CA SER A 66 -33.72 -2.02 -13.44
C SER A 66 -33.61 -3.50 -13.84
N SER A 67 -32.54 -3.88 -14.55
CA SER A 67 -32.31 -5.27 -14.99
C SER A 67 -31.70 -6.14 -13.88
N TRP A 68 -31.12 -5.50 -12.85
CA TRP A 68 -30.38 -6.18 -11.78
C TRP A 68 -31.24 -7.02 -10.86
N GLU A 69 -32.50 -6.62 -10.66
CA GLU A 69 -33.41 -7.36 -9.79
C GLU A 69 -33.62 -8.78 -10.30
N GLN A 70 -33.62 -8.97 -11.63
CA GLN A 70 -33.94 -10.25 -12.24
C GLN A 70 -32.70 -11.06 -12.64
N ASN A 71 -31.60 -10.44 -13.07
CA ASN A 71 -30.41 -11.17 -13.51
C ASN A 71 -29.11 -10.38 -13.30
N ILE A 72 -28.25 -10.85 -12.38
CA ILE A 72 -26.93 -10.23 -12.11
C ILE A 72 -25.84 -10.76 -13.06
N GLY A 73 -26.02 -11.95 -13.65
CA GLY A 73 -25.05 -12.60 -14.53
C GLY A 73 -24.45 -11.71 -15.62
N PRO A 74 -25.24 -10.87 -16.32
CA PRO A 74 -24.74 -9.95 -17.33
C PRO A 74 -23.64 -8.99 -16.83
N LEU A 75 -23.65 -8.55 -15.57
CA LEU A 75 -22.64 -7.64 -15.04
C LEU A 75 -21.26 -8.29 -14.93
N THR A 76 -21.20 -9.57 -14.54
CA THR A 76 -19.94 -10.32 -14.52
C THR A 76 -19.39 -10.43 -15.93
N VAL A 77 -20.23 -10.74 -16.90
CA VAL A 77 -19.83 -10.86 -18.32
C VAL A 77 -19.33 -9.52 -18.85
N ILE A 78 -20.08 -8.43 -18.63
CA ILE A 78 -19.66 -7.07 -19.02
C ILE A 78 -18.32 -6.73 -18.36
N GLY A 79 -18.17 -6.98 -17.06
CA GLY A 79 -16.94 -6.71 -16.34
C GLY A 79 -15.74 -7.46 -16.93
N LEU A 80 -15.89 -8.75 -17.24
CA LEU A 80 -14.85 -9.55 -17.89
C LEU A 80 -14.53 -9.05 -19.31
N VAL A 81 -15.54 -8.63 -20.08
CA VAL A 81 -15.35 -8.02 -21.40
C VAL A 81 -14.57 -6.71 -21.30
N LEU A 82 -14.88 -5.84 -20.33
CA LEU A 82 -14.14 -4.59 -20.10
C LEU A 82 -12.68 -4.86 -19.70
N ILE A 83 -12.42 -5.86 -18.84
CA ILE A 83 -11.05 -6.28 -18.49
C ILE A 83 -10.32 -6.78 -19.74
N GLY A 84 -10.91 -7.72 -20.49
CA GLY A 84 -10.29 -8.31 -21.67
C GLY A 84 -10.01 -7.29 -22.76
N THR A 85 -10.97 -6.40 -23.05
CA THR A 85 -10.82 -5.33 -24.04
C THR A 85 -9.74 -4.32 -23.65
N ALA A 86 -9.72 -3.88 -22.39
CA ALA A 86 -8.67 -2.98 -21.90
C ALA A 86 -7.28 -3.63 -22.00
N THR A 87 -7.15 -4.92 -21.63
CA THR A 87 -5.88 -5.65 -21.71
C THR A 87 -5.40 -5.79 -23.15
N PHE A 88 -6.31 -6.14 -24.06
CA PHE A 88 -6.01 -6.27 -25.49
C PHE A 88 -5.64 -4.94 -26.15
N ALA A 89 -6.35 -3.86 -25.79
CA ALA A 89 -6.09 -2.51 -26.28
C ALA A 89 -4.75 -1.98 -25.77
N ARG A 90 -4.40 -2.27 -24.51
CA ARG A 90 -3.14 -1.83 -23.89
C ARG A 90 -1.90 -2.30 -24.64
N GLY A 91 -1.95 -3.48 -25.27
CA GLY A 91 -0.85 -4.02 -26.07
C GLY A 91 -0.66 -3.36 -27.44
N ARG A 92 -1.64 -2.58 -27.92
CA ARG A 92 -1.60 -1.95 -29.25
C ARG A 92 -1.58 -0.44 -29.24
N ILE A 93 -2.01 0.16 -28.14
CA ILE A 93 -2.14 1.61 -28.04
C ILE A 93 -0.94 2.18 -27.31
N ALA A 94 -0.33 3.18 -27.94
CA ALA A 94 0.66 4.05 -27.31
C ALA A 94 0.00 5.41 -27.04
N GLY A 95 0.36 6.03 -25.91
CA GLY A 95 -0.08 7.37 -25.58
C GLY A 95 -0.73 7.44 -24.20
N PHE A 96 -0.18 8.32 -23.37
CA PHE A 96 -0.51 8.42 -21.95
C PHE A 96 -2.01 8.53 -21.66
N PHE A 97 -2.77 9.32 -22.43
CA PHE A 97 -4.22 9.44 -22.24
C PHE A 97 -4.96 8.10 -22.43
N LEU A 98 -4.68 7.39 -23.52
CA LEU A 98 -5.37 6.14 -23.83
C LEU A 98 -4.97 5.01 -22.87
N GLU A 99 -3.75 5.04 -22.35
CA GLU A 99 -3.33 4.12 -21.28
C GLU A 99 -4.22 4.27 -20.04
N GLN A 100 -4.63 5.50 -19.73
CA GLN A 100 -5.42 5.85 -18.56
C GLN A 100 -6.90 5.54 -18.76
N VAL A 101 -7.39 5.69 -20.01
CA VAL A 101 -8.70 5.16 -20.40
C VAL A 101 -8.72 3.63 -20.26
N CYS A 102 -7.69 2.92 -20.74
CA CYS A 102 -7.59 1.47 -20.56
C CYS A 102 -7.55 1.08 -19.08
N LEU A 103 -6.79 1.82 -18.25
CA LEU A 103 -6.75 1.61 -16.81
C LEU A 103 -8.15 1.79 -16.18
N ALA A 104 -8.83 2.89 -16.49
CA ALA A 104 -10.16 3.17 -15.95
C ALA A 104 -11.18 2.09 -16.37
N VAL A 105 -11.21 1.70 -17.65
CA VAL A 105 -12.07 0.64 -18.19
C VAL A 105 -11.79 -0.70 -17.50
N SER A 106 -10.52 -1.07 -17.35
CA SER A 106 -10.11 -2.31 -16.67
C SER A 106 -10.55 -2.31 -15.20
N MET A 107 -10.34 -1.21 -14.48
CA MET A 107 -10.72 -1.08 -13.05
C MET A 107 -12.24 -1.07 -12.85
N THR A 108 -12.99 -0.42 -13.74
CA THR A 108 -14.46 -0.53 -13.73
C THR A 108 -14.89 -1.97 -13.95
N GLY A 109 -14.25 -2.70 -14.87
CA GLY A 109 -14.50 -4.12 -15.08
C GLY A 109 -14.25 -4.99 -13.84
N HIS A 110 -13.17 -4.72 -13.10
CA HIS A 110 -12.87 -5.38 -11.82
C HIS A 110 -13.96 -5.14 -10.79
N LEU A 111 -14.35 -3.88 -10.59
CA LEU A 111 -15.39 -3.52 -9.62
C LEU A 111 -16.73 -4.14 -10.00
N LEU A 112 -17.09 -4.19 -11.29
CA LEU A 112 -18.30 -4.86 -11.75
C LEU A 112 -18.29 -6.37 -11.46
N VAL A 113 -17.18 -7.08 -11.73
CA VAL A 113 -17.06 -8.50 -11.40
C VAL A 113 -17.21 -8.73 -9.90
N LEU A 114 -16.55 -7.91 -9.07
CA LEU A 114 -16.60 -8.03 -7.60
C LEU A 114 -17.98 -7.70 -7.04
N ILE A 115 -18.63 -6.63 -7.52
CA ILE A 115 -19.99 -6.25 -7.10
C ILE A 115 -20.98 -7.34 -7.52
N SER A 116 -20.93 -7.78 -8.78
CA SER A 116 -21.81 -8.78 -9.36
C SER A 116 -21.75 -10.11 -8.60
N LEU A 117 -20.53 -10.65 -8.40
CA LEU A 117 -20.34 -11.87 -7.62
C LEU A 117 -20.70 -11.68 -6.15
N GLY A 118 -20.45 -10.50 -5.58
CA GLY A 118 -20.80 -10.20 -4.20
C GLY A 118 -22.30 -10.26 -3.96
N MET A 119 -23.08 -9.67 -4.87
CA MET A 119 -24.54 -9.74 -4.83
C MET A 119 -25.03 -11.18 -5.04
N GLU A 120 -24.45 -11.91 -5.98
CA GLU A 120 -24.83 -13.31 -6.25
C GLU A 120 -24.56 -14.22 -5.04
N PHE A 121 -23.37 -14.14 -4.45
CA PHE A 121 -23.01 -14.89 -3.25
C PHE A 121 -23.91 -14.55 -2.05
N GLN A 122 -24.31 -13.28 -1.90
CA GLN A 122 -25.26 -12.86 -0.88
C GLN A 122 -26.66 -13.42 -1.13
N ARG A 123 -27.16 -13.39 -2.38
CA ARG A 123 -28.47 -13.97 -2.74
C ARG A 123 -28.52 -15.48 -2.51
N GLN A 124 -27.43 -16.18 -2.78
CA GLN A 124 -27.28 -17.61 -2.51
C GLN A 124 -27.03 -17.92 -1.02
N HIS A 125 -27.00 -16.91 -0.14
CA HIS A 125 -26.71 -17.05 1.28
C HIS A 125 -25.40 -17.79 1.58
N LEU A 126 -24.38 -17.63 0.72
CA LEU A 126 -23.10 -18.31 0.91
C LEU A 126 -22.42 -17.80 2.18
N PRO A 127 -21.81 -18.70 2.98
CA PRO A 127 -20.97 -18.29 4.08
C PRO A 127 -19.71 -17.61 3.53
N HIS A 128 -19.15 -16.69 4.31
CA HIS A 128 -17.87 -16.05 4.04
C HIS A 128 -17.76 -15.31 2.67
N VAL A 129 -18.81 -14.59 2.27
CA VAL A 129 -18.83 -13.80 1.02
C VAL A 129 -17.62 -12.89 0.84
N ALA A 130 -17.17 -12.19 1.88
CA ALA A 130 -16.03 -11.28 1.74
C ALA A 130 -14.71 -12.04 1.51
N THR A 131 -14.58 -13.24 2.09
CA THR A 131 -13.46 -14.14 1.81
C THR A 131 -13.45 -14.61 0.36
N LEU A 132 -14.61 -15.03 -0.17
CA LEU A 132 -14.74 -15.41 -1.57
C LEU A 132 -14.39 -14.24 -2.50
N LEU A 133 -14.87 -13.03 -2.18
CA LEU A 133 -14.53 -11.82 -2.95
C LEU A 133 -13.05 -11.45 -2.88
N ALA A 134 -12.39 -11.64 -1.72
CA ALA A 134 -10.96 -11.43 -1.60
C ALA A 134 -10.15 -12.42 -2.44
N LEU A 135 -10.59 -13.68 -2.53
CA LEU A 135 -9.97 -14.68 -3.41
C LEU A 135 -10.14 -14.30 -4.89
N VAL A 136 -11.33 -13.85 -5.29
CA VAL A 136 -11.58 -13.35 -6.65
C VAL A 136 -10.69 -12.13 -6.94
N ALA A 137 -10.66 -11.14 -6.05
CA ALA A 137 -9.84 -9.94 -6.23
C ALA A 137 -8.34 -10.27 -6.30
N ALA A 138 -7.86 -11.19 -5.44
CA ALA A 138 -6.48 -11.65 -5.47
C ALA A 138 -6.14 -12.42 -6.76
N THR A 139 -7.08 -13.21 -7.29
CA THR A 139 -6.91 -13.94 -8.54
C THR A 139 -6.82 -12.97 -9.72
N LEU A 140 -7.73 -12.00 -9.80
CA LEU A 140 -7.71 -10.95 -10.81
C LEU A 140 -6.40 -10.15 -10.73
N ALA A 141 -6.01 -9.72 -9.53
CA ALA A 141 -4.76 -9.00 -9.32
C ALA A 141 -3.53 -9.81 -9.71
N ALA A 142 -3.49 -11.12 -9.41
CA ALA A 142 -2.40 -11.99 -9.81
C ALA A 142 -2.30 -12.10 -11.35
N VAL A 143 -3.43 -12.31 -12.03
CA VAL A 143 -3.48 -12.37 -13.50
C VAL A 143 -2.99 -11.06 -14.11
N ASP A 144 -3.52 -9.93 -13.67
CA ASP A 144 -3.13 -8.62 -14.18
C ASP A 144 -1.67 -8.28 -13.89
N TYR A 145 -1.13 -8.77 -12.76
CA TYR A 145 0.26 -8.54 -12.42
C TYR A 145 1.21 -9.04 -13.52
N PHE A 146 0.84 -10.15 -14.17
CA PHE A 146 1.61 -10.74 -15.27
C PHE A 146 1.23 -10.15 -16.64
N LEU A 147 -0.04 -9.81 -16.86
CA LEU A 147 -0.51 -9.26 -18.14
C LEU A 147 -0.10 -7.80 -18.36
N TYR A 148 -0.18 -6.98 -17.31
CA TYR A 148 0.14 -5.55 -17.37
C TYR A 148 1.59 -5.32 -16.95
N ARG A 149 2.33 -4.55 -17.74
CA ARG A 149 3.67 -4.06 -17.38
C ARG A 149 3.63 -2.74 -16.61
N ASP A 150 2.47 -2.09 -16.58
CA ASP A 150 2.25 -0.78 -15.98
C ASP A 150 2.27 -0.86 -14.44
N GLY A 151 3.04 0.03 -13.81
CA GLY A 151 3.13 0.12 -12.37
C GLY A 151 1.82 0.58 -11.71
N CYS A 152 1.05 1.47 -12.36
CA CYS A 152 -0.19 2.01 -11.80
C CYS A 152 -1.26 0.94 -11.71
N HIS A 153 -1.40 0.14 -12.78
CA HIS A 153 -2.36 -0.96 -12.82
C HIS A 153 -2.05 -2.02 -11.76
N ARG A 154 -0.79 -2.47 -11.70
CA ARG A 154 -0.31 -3.42 -10.68
C ARG A 154 -0.56 -2.91 -9.26
N PHE A 155 -0.29 -1.64 -9.00
CA PHE A 155 -0.52 -1.02 -7.70
C PHE A 155 -2.01 -1.06 -7.35
N LEU A 156 -2.88 -0.59 -8.24
CA LEU A 156 -4.29 -0.44 -7.96
C LEU A 156 -5.01 -1.79 -7.83
N SER A 157 -4.70 -2.75 -8.70
CA SER A 157 -5.26 -4.10 -8.63
C SER A 157 -4.81 -4.83 -7.34
N SER A 158 -3.52 -4.72 -6.99
CA SER A 158 -3.01 -5.25 -5.72
C SER A 158 -3.66 -4.57 -4.51
N LEU A 159 -3.86 -3.25 -4.57
CA LEU A 159 -4.51 -2.49 -3.50
C LEU A 159 -5.94 -2.98 -3.28
N VAL A 160 -6.73 -3.12 -4.34
CA VAL A 160 -8.10 -3.66 -4.26
C VAL A 160 -8.09 -5.05 -3.61
N ALA A 161 -7.23 -5.96 -4.08
CA ALA A 161 -7.12 -7.30 -3.49
C ALA A 161 -6.78 -7.27 -1.98
N LEU A 162 -5.84 -6.42 -1.57
CA LEU A 162 -5.46 -6.28 -0.17
C LEU A 162 -6.53 -5.58 0.68
N LEU A 163 -7.33 -4.66 0.12
CA LEU A 163 -8.47 -4.08 0.84
C LEU A 163 -9.58 -5.12 1.05
N PHE A 164 -9.88 -5.94 0.04
CA PHE A 164 -10.80 -7.08 0.20
C PHE A 164 -10.25 -8.13 1.18
N GLY A 165 -8.92 -8.31 1.25
CA GLY A 165 -8.29 -9.14 2.27
C GLY A 165 -8.58 -8.70 3.71
N ILE A 166 -8.69 -7.38 3.95
CA ILE A 166 -9.13 -6.84 5.25
C ILE A 166 -10.60 -7.22 5.52
N ALA A 167 -11.48 -7.13 4.52
CA ALA A 167 -12.88 -7.53 4.66
C ALA A 167 -13.04 -9.04 4.89
N ALA A 168 -12.27 -9.87 4.17
CA ALA A 168 -12.21 -11.32 4.36
C ALA A 168 -11.77 -11.69 5.78
N LEU A 169 -10.78 -10.98 6.30
CA LEU A 169 -10.33 -11.17 7.68
C LEU A 169 -11.48 -10.93 8.66
N TYR A 170 -12.22 -9.83 8.48
CA TYR A 170 -13.41 -9.53 9.28
C TYR A 170 -14.49 -10.61 9.14
N ASP A 171 -14.70 -11.15 7.95
CA ASP A 171 -15.73 -12.16 7.70
C ASP A 171 -15.38 -13.54 8.29
N LEU A 172 -14.09 -13.92 8.28
CA LEU A 172 -13.60 -15.17 8.90
C LEU A 172 -13.60 -15.11 10.44
N THR A 173 -13.30 -13.94 11.00
CA THR A 173 -13.12 -13.80 12.45
C THR A 173 -14.32 -13.17 13.15
N GLY A 174 -15.17 -12.45 12.42
CA GLY A 174 -16.28 -11.64 12.93
C GLY A 174 -17.65 -12.32 12.95
N ARG A 175 -17.94 -13.33 12.11
CA ARG A 175 -19.25 -14.02 12.17
C ARG A 175 -19.47 -14.80 13.48
N HIS A 176 -18.40 -15.31 14.07
CA HIS A 176 -18.45 -15.92 15.41
C HIS A 176 -18.52 -14.89 16.55
N TRP A 177 -18.41 -13.60 16.25
CA TRP A 177 -18.33 -12.52 17.25
C TRP A 177 -19.70 -12.07 17.77
N LEU A 178 -20.76 -12.16 16.96
CA LEU A 178 -22.13 -11.86 17.42
C LEU A 178 -22.64 -12.89 18.42
N ASP A 179 -22.29 -14.17 18.23
CA ASP A 179 -22.77 -15.26 19.10
C ASP A 179 -21.90 -15.45 20.35
N ALA A 180 -20.60 -15.13 20.29
CA ALA A 180 -19.65 -15.33 21.38
C ALA A 180 -19.43 -14.04 22.19
N ALA A 181 -20.49 -13.49 22.77
CA ALA A 181 -20.42 -12.27 23.58
C ALA A 181 -19.51 -12.36 24.84
N THR A 182 -18.92 -13.53 25.16
CA THR A 182 -18.30 -13.77 26.48
C THR A 182 -16.88 -14.35 26.50
N ARG A 183 -16.23 -14.79 25.40
CA ARG A 183 -14.85 -15.33 25.50
C ARG A 183 -13.96 -15.05 24.28
N ASN A 184 -13.03 -14.11 24.47
CA ASN A 184 -11.81 -13.82 23.69
C ASN A 184 -11.99 -13.42 22.20
N PRO A 185 -11.34 -12.35 21.71
CA PRO A 185 -11.49 -11.89 20.32
C PRO A 185 -10.55 -12.65 19.35
N PRO A 186 -11.02 -13.63 18.56
CA PRO A 186 -10.24 -14.20 17.45
C PRO A 186 -9.84 -13.15 16.41
N PHE A 187 -10.61 -12.06 16.32
CA PHE A 187 -10.38 -10.91 15.43
C PHE A 187 -8.99 -10.28 15.64
N ASP A 188 -8.56 -10.09 16.89
CA ASP A 188 -7.27 -9.45 17.20
C ASP A 188 -6.09 -10.27 16.69
N ARG A 189 -6.16 -11.60 16.77
CA ARG A 189 -5.08 -12.49 16.31
C ARG A 189 -4.98 -12.51 14.79
N GLY A 190 -6.12 -12.53 14.11
CA GLY A 190 -6.18 -12.45 12.66
C GLY A 190 -5.63 -11.11 12.14
N LEU A 191 -6.01 -10.01 12.80
CA LEU A 191 -5.53 -8.65 12.52
C LEU A 191 -4.01 -8.58 12.64
N VAL A 192 -3.47 -9.10 13.74
CA VAL A 192 -2.03 -9.20 13.97
C VAL A 192 -1.32 -10.00 12.88
N LEU A 193 -1.84 -11.17 12.53
CA LEU A 193 -1.24 -12.02 11.51
C LEU A 193 -1.23 -11.32 10.15
N TYR A 194 -2.32 -10.65 9.80
CA TYR A 194 -2.44 -9.91 8.54
C TYR A 194 -1.47 -8.73 8.48
N MET A 195 -1.33 -7.96 9.58
CA MET A 195 -0.33 -6.90 9.71
C MET A 195 1.09 -7.45 9.58
N ALA A 196 1.38 -8.56 10.26
CA ALA A 196 2.69 -9.21 10.20
C ALA A 196 3.02 -9.68 8.78
N LEU A 197 2.05 -10.24 8.05
CA LEU A 197 2.20 -10.64 6.65
C LEU A 197 2.50 -9.44 5.74
N HIS A 198 1.81 -8.31 5.93
CA HIS A 198 2.06 -7.09 5.17
C HIS A 198 3.44 -6.52 5.44
N LEU A 199 3.87 -6.49 6.70
CA LEU A 199 5.21 -6.03 7.06
C LEU A 199 6.30 -6.98 6.54
N ALA A 200 6.06 -8.29 6.57
CA ALA A 200 6.95 -9.28 5.97
C ALA A 200 7.05 -9.08 4.45
N LEU A 201 5.94 -8.78 3.78
CA LEU A 201 5.90 -8.46 2.35
C LEU A 201 6.67 -7.17 2.03
N LEU A 202 6.46 -6.10 2.79
CA LEU A 202 7.24 -4.85 2.69
C LEU A 202 8.74 -5.12 2.90
N GLY A 203 9.07 -5.93 3.90
CA GLY A 203 10.43 -6.41 4.15
C GLY A 203 11.01 -7.15 2.97
N ALA A 204 10.32 -8.16 2.46
CA ALA A 204 10.78 -8.92 1.30
C ALA A 204 11.03 -7.99 0.10
N ILE A 205 10.09 -7.11 -0.23
CA ILE A 205 10.16 -6.26 -1.42
C ILE A 205 11.26 -5.20 -1.28
N PHE A 206 11.23 -4.39 -0.22
CA PHE A 206 12.10 -3.23 -0.08
C PHE A 206 13.47 -3.56 0.49
N VAL A 207 13.63 -4.62 1.28
CA VAL A 207 14.93 -5.03 1.83
C VAL A 207 15.70 -5.87 0.84
N ARG A 208 15.10 -6.87 0.18
CA ARG A 208 15.87 -7.81 -0.65
C ARG A 208 16.33 -7.27 -2.01
N ARG A 209 16.21 -5.94 -2.26
CA ARG A 209 16.42 -5.34 -3.59
C ARG A 209 15.69 -6.16 -4.67
N THR A 210 14.44 -6.54 -4.37
CA THR A 210 13.62 -7.25 -5.35
C THR A 210 13.50 -6.42 -6.62
N ALA A 211 13.24 -7.11 -7.74
CA ALA A 211 13.11 -6.46 -9.03
C ALA A 211 12.13 -5.27 -8.94
N ILE A 212 12.45 -4.17 -9.64
CA ILE A 212 11.63 -2.94 -9.69
C ILE A 212 10.16 -3.24 -9.97
N ALA A 213 9.90 -4.34 -10.69
CA ALA A 213 8.58 -4.90 -10.98
C ALA A 213 7.70 -5.19 -9.76
N TRP A 214 8.24 -5.40 -8.55
CA TRP A 214 7.51 -5.71 -7.32
C TRP A 214 7.19 -4.50 -6.45
N ARG A 215 7.73 -3.32 -6.79
CA ARG A 215 7.48 -2.09 -6.01
C ARG A 215 5.99 -1.70 -5.93
N PRO A 216 5.17 -1.82 -7.00
CA PRO A 216 3.75 -1.51 -6.91
C PRO A 216 3.01 -2.29 -5.82
N LEU A 217 3.30 -3.59 -5.69
CA LEU A 217 2.75 -4.44 -4.62
C LEU A 217 3.20 -3.95 -3.23
N GLY A 218 4.46 -3.54 -3.10
CA GLY A 218 4.97 -2.95 -1.85
C GLY A 218 4.24 -1.67 -1.46
N TYR A 219 4.01 -0.75 -2.39
CA TYR A 219 3.22 0.46 -2.12
C TYR A 219 1.76 0.13 -1.78
N ALA A 220 1.15 -0.83 -2.48
CA ALA A 220 -0.20 -1.29 -2.20
C ALA A 220 -0.30 -1.88 -0.78
N ALA A 221 0.67 -2.68 -0.36
CA ALA A 221 0.75 -3.25 0.98
C ALA A 221 0.94 -2.21 2.09
N ALA A 222 1.73 -1.16 1.83
CA ALA A 222 1.86 -0.07 2.79
C ALA A 222 0.56 0.74 2.91
N LEU A 223 -0.14 0.99 1.79
CA LEU A 223 -1.39 1.73 1.80
C LEU A 223 -2.55 0.90 2.41
N SER A 224 -2.59 -0.42 2.18
CA SER A 224 -3.57 -1.30 2.84
C SER A 224 -3.32 -1.39 4.35
N LEU A 225 -2.05 -1.36 4.81
CA LEU A 225 -1.73 -1.23 6.23
C LEU A 225 -2.29 0.06 6.83
N VAL A 226 -2.25 1.18 6.09
CA VAL A 226 -2.85 2.46 6.52
C VAL A 226 -4.37 2.39 6.56
N ALA A 227 -4.99 1.70 5.60
CA ALA A 227 -6.44 1.51 5.56
C ALA A 227 -6.96 0.59 6.68
N MET A 228 -6.10 -0.27 7.23
CA MET A 228 -6.51 -1.27 8.22
C MET A 228 -6.94 -0.67 9.57
N PRO A 229 -6.21 0.26 10.21
CA PRO A 229 -6.74 1.02 11.34
C PRO A 229 -8.03 1.78 11.02
N PHE A 230 -8.19 2.26 9.79
CA PHE A 230 -9.45 2.93 9.41
C PHE A 230 -10.61 1.94 9.41
N ALA A 231 -10.44 0.78 8.78
CA ALA A 231 -11.44 -0.30 8.77
C ALA A 231 -11.74 -0.79 10.20
N TYR A 232 -10.70 -0.94 11.03
CA TYR A 232 -10.83 -1.29 12.45
C TYR A 232 -11.68 -0.27 13.21
N ASN A 233 -11.38 1.03 13.06
CA ASN A 233 -12.15 2.10 13.70
C ASN A 233 -13.58 2.19 13.15
N LEU A 234 -13.78 2.06 11.83
CA LEU A 234 -15.09 2.08 11.19
C LEU A 234 -15.98 0.95 11.70
N ALA A 235 -15.43 -0.26 11.82
CA ALA A 235 -16.13 -1.42 12.38
C ALA A 235 -16.42 -1.26 13.89
N LEU A 236 -15.61 -0.47 14.61
CA LEU A 236 -15.74 -0.23 16.06
C LEU A 236 -16.52 1.02 16.47
N PHE A 237 -17.04 1.82 15.53
CA PHE A 237 -18.10 2.78 15.87
C PHE A 237 -19.41 2.09 16.32
N GLY A 238 -19.43 0.75 16.36
CA GLY A 238 -20.36 -0.01 17.18
C GLY A 238 -20.19 0.33 18.69
N PRO A 239 -21.27 0.68 19.40
CA PRO A 239 -21.22 1.43 20.67
C PRO A 239 -20.58 0.75 21.90
N THR A 240 -20.03 -0.47 21.83
CA THR A 240 -19.90 -1.29 23.05
C THR A 240 -18.51 -1.74 23.51
N ARG A 241 -17.41 -1.72 22.75
CA ARG A 241 -16.23 -2.52 23.17
C ARG A 241 -14.84 -1.95 22.85
N ALA A 242 -14.58 -0.72 23.25
CA ALA A 242 -13.23 -0.13 23.21
C ALA A 242 -12.38 -0.34 24.47
N LYS A 243 -12.84 -1.11 25.45
CA LYS A 243 -12.21 -1.14 26.80
C LYS A 243 -10.98 -2.03 26.94
N GLU A 244 -10.70 -2.94 26.00
CA GLU A 244 -9.55 -3.85 26.10
C GLU A 244 -8.87 -4.02 24.74
N ALA A 245 -8.30 -2.94 24.20
CA ALA A 245 -7.41 -3.07 23.06
C ALA A 245 -6.16 -3.83 23.52
N SER A 246 -5.97 -5.05 23.02
CA SER A 246 -4.75 -5.83 23.24
C SER A 246 -3.52 -4.99 22.87
N ILE A 247 -2.49 -5.00 23.72
CA ILE A 247 -1.21 -4.30 23.47
C ILE A 247 -0.38 -5.06 22.41
N LEU A 248 -0.69 -6.34 22.19
CA LEU A 248 0.06 -7.25 21.35
C LEU A 248 0.20 -6.81 19.88
N PRO A 249 -0.84 -6.27 19.20
CA PRO A 249 -0.71 -5.74 17.85
C PRO A 249 0.26 -4.57 17.77
N GLY A 250 0.24 -3.66 18.76
CA GLY A 250 1.18 -2.54 18.83
C GLY A 250 2.63 -3.02 18.93
N LEU A 251 2.91 -3.99 19.81
CA LEU A 251 4.25 -4.55 20.00
C LEU A 251 4.76 -5.33 18.78
N LEU A 252 3.93 -6.16 18.16
CA LEU A 252 4.34 -6.94 16.98
C LEU A 252 4.55 -6.06 15.75
N PHE A 253 3.65 -5.10 15.56
CA PHE A 253 3.75 -4.13 14.48
C PHE A 253 5.05 -3.32 14.57
N LEU A 254 5.37 -2.89 15.80
CA LEU A 254 6.60 -2.20 16.09
C LEU A 254 7.85 -3.07 15.89
N ALA A 255 7.85 -4.30 16.38
CA ALA A 255 8.96 -5.23 16.23
C ALA A 255 9.28 -5.47 14.74
N ALA A 256 8.23 -5.57 13.91
CA ALA A 256 8.38 -5.74 12.48
C ALA A 256 8.86 -4.45 11.77
N LEU A 257 8.40 -3.27 12.17
CA LEU A 257 8.95 -2.00 11.69
C LEU A 257 10.43 -1.84 12.07
N LEU A 258 10.83 -2.30 13.25
CA LEU A 258 12.23 -2.29 13.66
C LEU A 258 13.06 -3.25 12.84
N ALA A 259 12.59 -4.48 12.63
CA ALA A 259 13.28 -5.43 11.77
C ALA A 259 13.46 -4.86 10.36
N LEU A 260 12.45 -4.16 9.85
CA LEU A 260 12.50 -3.49 8.56
C LEU A 260 13.52 -2.33 8.55
N GLY A 261 13.41 -1.40 9.49
CA GLY A 261 14.36 -0.29 9.62
C GLY A 261 15.79 -0.78 9.84
N TRP A 262 15.97 -1.81 10.66
CA TRP A 262 17.24 -2.47 10.96
C TRP A 262 17.90 -3.04 9.70
N THR A 263 17.16 -3.81 8.91
CA THR A 263 17.69 -4.43 7.70
C THR A 263 18.00 -3.40 6.59
N LEU A 264 17.28 -2.28 6.56
CA LEU A 264 17.52 -1.18 5.62
C LEU A 264 18.70 -0.30 6.03
N LEU A 265 18.78 0.08 7.32
CA LEU A 265 19.83 0.94 7.87
C LEU A 265 21.15 0.18 8.10
N GLY A 266 21.09 -1.08 8.51
CA GLY A 266 22.26 -1.92 8.77
C GLY A 266 23.16 -2.12 7.56
N ARG A 267 22.65 -1.91 6.34
CA ARG A 267 23.44 -1.94 5.11
C ARG A 267 24.30 -0.70 4.90
N ARG A 268 24.02 0.41 5.58
CA ARG A 268 24.88 1.60 5.63
C ARG A 268 25.87 1.48 6.80
N ALA A 269 26.69 0.42 6.78
CA ALA A 269 27.94 0.06 7.50
C ALA A 269 28.30 0.63 8.90
N ALA A 270 27.85 1.81 9.32
CA ALA A 270 28.25 2.45 10.58
C ALA A 270 27.47 1.93 11.79
N TRP A 271 26.19 1.55 11.64
CA TRP A 271 25.32 1.18 12.76
C TRP A 271 25.53 -0.25 13.28
N GLN A 272 26.03 -1.17 12.44
CA GLN A 272 26.26 -2.56 12.84
C GLN A 272 27.49 -2.75 13.74
N ARG A 273 28.38 -1.75 13.84
CA ARG A 273 29.59 -1.86 14.66
C ARG A 273 29.34 -1.72 16.16
N ASP A 274 28.23 -1.10 16.60
CA ASP A 274 27.96 -0.90 18.03
C ASP A 274 26.68 -1.61 18.46
N ARG A 275 26.85 -2.81 19.03
CA ARG A 275 25.78 -3.62 19.64
C ARG A 275 24.95 -2.81 20.66
N ARG A 276 25.54 -1.80 21.33
CA ARG A 276 24.83 -0.98 22.31
C ARG A 276 23.77 -0.09 21.65
N THR A 277 24.09 0.52 20.51
CA THR A 277 23.13 1.36 19.76
C THR A 277 21.90 0.55 19.34
N VAL A 278 22.11 -0.72 18.96
CA VAL A 278 21.04 -1.66 18.62
C VAL A 278 20.12 -1.94 19.79
N ILE A 279 20.71 -2.32 20.93
CA ILE A 279 19.97 -2.66 22.14
C ILE A 279 19.18 -1.45 22.63
N VAL A 280 19.80 -0.27 22.62
CA VAL A 280 19.16 0.99 23.01
C VAL A 280 18.00 1.33 22.07
N ALA A 281 18.20 1.28 20.76
CA ALA A 281 17.13 1.54 19.80
C ALA A 281 15.99 0.53 19.96
N GLY A 282 16.30 -0.76 20.12
CA GLY A 282 15.32 -1.81 20.39
C GLY A 282 14.51 -1.55 21.66
N LEU A 283 15.16 -1.18 22.76
CA LEU A 283 14.52 -0.89 24.03
C LEU A 283 13.57 0.32 23.94
N PHE A 284 14.04 1.46 23.41
CA PHE A 284 13.19 2.64 23.25
C PHE A 284 12.01 2.38 22.35
N THR A 285 12.22 1.55 21.34
CA THR A 285 11.12 1.21 20.48
C THR A 285 10.13 0.33 21.24
N VAL A 286 10.53 -0.77 21.89
CA VAL A 286 9.64 -1.60 22.73
C VAL A 286 8.84 -0.75 23.73
N ALA A 287 9.50 0.22 24.39
CA ALA A 287 8.84 1.17 25.26
C ALA A 287 7.80 2.02 24.53
N LEU A 288 8.12 2.53 23.34
CA LEU A 288 7.16 3.25 22.49
C LEU A 288 5.99 2.36 22.07
N GLY A 289 6.21 1.08 21.77
CA GLY A 289 5.15 0.16 21.36
C GLY A 289 4.21 -0.28 22.48
N ALA A 290 4.70 -0.23 23.72
CA ALA A 290 3.88 -0.47 24.90
C ALA A 290 2.96 0.71 25.24
N ILE A 291 3.32 1.93 24.81
CA ILE A 291 2.63 3.16 25.20
C ILE A 291 1.81 3.73 24.03
N ALA A 292 2.36 3.74 22.82
CA ALA A 292 1.79 4.44 21.68
C ALA A 292 0.69 3.61 20.98
N PRO A 293 -0.42 4.25 20.59
CA PRO A 293 -1.44 3.65 19.75
C PRO A 293 -0.88 3.06 18.44
N PRO A 294 -1.36 1.88 17.98
CA PRO A 294 -0.89 1.25 16.74
C PRO A 294 -0.89 2.16 15.50
N PRO A 295 -1.89 3.04 15.26
CA PRO A 295 -1.88 3.94 14.10
C PRO A 295 -0.70 4.93 14.13
N LEU A 296 -0.34 5.45 15.31
CA LEU A 296 0.80 6.34 15.46
C LEU A 296 2.11 5.61 15.18
N LEU A 297 2.25 4.37 15.66
CA LEU A 297 3.40 3.53 15.37
C LEU A 297 3.54 3.27 13.87
N LEU A 298 2.42 3.02 13.17
CA LEU A 298 2.42 2.82 11.72
C LEU A 298 2.85 4.07 10.98
N ALA A 299 2.33 5.23 11.36
CA ALA A 299 2.75 6.50 10.78
C ALA A 299 4.26 6.76 10.96
N LEU A 300 4.77 6.57 12.18
CA LEU A 300 6.21 6.70 12.46
C LEU A 300 7.04 5.69 11.67
N GLY A 301 6.57 4.45 11.55
CA GLY A 301 7.19 3.41 10.73
C GLY A 301 7.33 3.77 9.27
N LEU A 302 6.26 4.33 8.68
CA LEU A 302 6.26 4.79 7.30
C LEU A 302 7.21 5.97 7.09
N ILE A 303 7.26 6.92 8.04
CA ILE A 303 8.21 8.04 7.99
C ILE A 303 9.66 7.51 8.01
N VAL A 304 9.98 6.61 8.95
CA VAL A 304 11.31 6.00 9.05
C VAL A 304 11.66 5.19 7.80
N LEU A 305 10.71 4.42 7.28
CA LEU A 305 10.88 3.64 6.05
C LEU A 305 11.16 4.55 4.84
N GLY A 306 10.38 5.63 4.69
CA GLY A 306 10.56 6.63 3.64
C GLY A 306 11.92 7.30 3.73
N TYR A 307 12.29 7.77 4.92
CA TYR A 307 13.61 8.36 5.15
C TYR A 307 14.76 7.40 4.83
N ALA A 308 14.67 6.14 5.30
CA ALA A 308 15.70 5.13 5.07
C ALA A 308 15.86 4.79 3.56
N ARG A 309 14.76 4.83 2.81
CA ARG A 309 14.74 4.54 1.36
C ARG A 309 14.92 5.77 0.48
N GLN A 310 14.93 6.98 1.06
CA GLN A 310 14.82 8.25 0.33
C GLN A 310 13.58 8.30 -0.56
N ASP A 311 12.50 7.70 -0.07
CA ASP A 311 11.21 7.62 -0.77
C ASP A 311 10.22 8.59 -0.15
N ARG A 312 9.97 9.69 -0.87
CA ARG A 312 9.08 10.77 -0.45
C ARG A 312 7.63 10.31 -0.28
N PHE A 313 7.20 9.26 -0.98
CA PHE A 313 5.84 8.75 -0.85
C PHE A 313 5.59 8.22 0.56
N PHE A 314 6.50 7.41 1.10
CA PHE A 314 6.38 6.88 2.46
C PHE A 314 6.61 7.96 3.53
N GLU A 315 7.54 8.89 3.28
CA GLU A 315 7.83 9.98 4.22
C GLU A 315 6.64 10.92 4.37
N TYR A 316 6.14 11.50 3.27
CA TYR A 316 5.00 12.41 3.30
C TYR A 316 3.70 11.69 3.58
N GLY A 317 3.51 10.48 3.03
CA GLY A 317 2.35 9.65 3.34
C GLY A 317 2.29 9.28 4.82
N GLY A 318 3.42 8.94 5.43
CA GLY A 318 3.53 8.70 6.86
C GLY A 318 3.25 9.96 7.69
N LEU A 319 3.71 11.14 7.26
CA LEU A 319 3.43 12.41 7.94
C LEU A 319 1.93 12.78 7.88
N LEU A 320 1.31 12.65 6.71
CA LEU A 320 -0.13 12.87 6.55
C LEU A 320 -0.94 11.88 7.40
N PHE A 321 -0.53 10.61 7.38
CA PHE A 321 -1.16 9.58 8.20
C PHE A 321 -0.96 9.79 9.70
N LEU A 322 0.16 10.38 10.12
CA LEU A 322 0.40 10.78 11.51
C LEU A 322 -0.62 11.85 11.94
N GLY A 323 -0.79 12.90 11.13
CA GLY A 323 -1.77 13.95 11.39
C GLY A 323 -3.20 13.40 11.49
N TYR A 324 -3.57 12.53 10.54
CA TYR A 324 -4.85 11.82 10.56
C TYR A 324 -5.01 10.94 11.81
N SER A 325 -3.99 10.15 12.17
CA SER A 325 -4.03 9.25 13.32
C SER A 325 -4.15 10.01 14.64
N LEU A 326 -3.48 11.17 14.76
CA LEU A 326 -3.63 12.06 15.91
C LEU A 326 -5.03 12.65 15.98
N PHE A 327 -5.61 13.06 14.86
CA PHE A 327 -6.99 13.55 14.79
C PHE A 327 -7.98 12.48 15.26
N VAL A 328 -7.91 11.27 14.69
CA VAL A 328 -8.79 10.16 15.10
C VAL A 328 -8.63 9.84 16.58
N TYR A 329 -7.38 9.67 17.04
CA TYR A 329 -7.08 9.37 18.43
C TYR A 329 -7.64 10.43 19.39
N TYR A 330 -7.56 11.71 19.01
CA TYR A 330 -8.12 12.81 19.79
C TYR A 330 -9.64 12.73 19.90
N TYR A 331 -10.35 12.41 18.82
CA TYR A 331 -11.82 12.35 18.80
C TYR A 331 -12.43 11.02 19.26
N MET A 332 -11.65 9.96 19.47
CA MET A 332 -12.18 8.71 20.04
C MET A 332 -12.64 8.90 21.48
N LEU A 333 -13.94 8.85 21.76
CA LEU A 333 -14.55 9.17 23.06
C LEU A 333 -14.22 8.20 24.21
N THR A 334 -13.46 7.14 23.94
CA THR A 334 -13.28 6.00 24.83
C THR A 334 -12.23 6.23 25.92
N ALA A 335 -11.30 7.16 25.67
CA ALA A 335 -10.23 7.53 26.59
C ALA A 335 -10.39 8.99 27.06
N SER A 336 -10.12 9.25 28.34
CA SER A 336 -10.18 10.61 28.89
C SER A 336 -9.12 11.50 28.25
N LEU A 337 -9.38 12.81 28.16
CA LEU A 337 -8.42 13.78 27.63
C LEU A 337 -7.06 13.71 28.37
N ALA A 338 -7.10 13.51 29.69
CA ALA A 338 -5.91 13.37 30.52
C ALA A 338 -5.09 12.11 30.18
N SER A 339 -5.74 10.97 29.93
CA SER A 339 -5.04 9.75 29.50
C SER A 339 -4.40 9.92 28.12
N LYS A 340 -5.09 10.59 27.20
CA LYS A 340 -4.59 10.85 25.85
C LYS A 340 -3.37 11.78 25.88
N SER A 341 -3.42 12.85 26.66
CA SER A 341 -2.30 13.78 26.81
C SER A 341 -1.11 13.09 27.48
N LEU A 342 -1.34 12.27 28.52
CA LEU A 342 -0.30 11.50 29.18
C LEU A 342 0.41 10.54 28.20
N ILE A 343 -0.35 9.81 27.38
CA ILE A 343 0.20 8.88 26.37
C ILE A 343 1.03 9.63 25.32
N LEU A 344 0.56 10.79 24.84
CA LEU A 344 1.30 11.60 23.87
C LEU A 344 2.57 12.20 24.48
N CYS A 345 2.48 12.74 25.70
CA CYS A 345 3.64 13.26 26.44
C CYS A 345 4.67 12.14 26.69
N ALA A 346 4.23 10.96 27.13
CA ALA A 346 5.10 9.80 27.35
C ALA A 346 5.76 9.33 26.05
N SER A 347 5.01 9.24 24.96
CA SER A 347 5.56 8.88 23.64
C SER A 347 6.60 9.88 23.15
N GLY A 348 6.32 11.19 23.32
CA GLY A 348 7.28 12.26 23.00
C GLY A 348 8.54 12.21 23.87
N ALA A 349 8.39 11.96 25.17
CA ALA A 349 9.51 11.81 26.08
C ALA A 349 10.40 10.61 25.72
N VAL A 350 9.80 9.46 25.38
CA VAL A 350 10.51 8.26 24.90
C VAL A 350 11.31 8.58 23.63
N LEU A 351 10.71 9.26 22.66
CA LEU A 351 11.40 9.66 21.42
C LEU A 351 12.54 10.65 21.68
N PHE A 352 12.34 11.62 22.57
CA PHE A 352 13.37 12.61 22.91
C PHE A 352 14.56 11.98 23.65
N LEU A 353 14.29 11.07 24.59
CA LEU A 353 15.32 10.29 25.27
C LEU A 353 16.08 9.40 24.29
N ALA A 354 15.38 8.74 23.37
CA ALA A 354 16.01 7.95 22.32
C ALA A 354 16.97 8.80 21.48
N LEU A 355 16.52 9.99 21.04
CA LEU A 355 17.33 10.93 20.30
C LEU A 355 18.57 11.38 21.08
N ALA A 356 18.42 11.76 22.36
CA ALA A 356 19.52 12.21 23.19
C ALA A 356 20.59 11.13 23.37
N VAL A 357 20.18 9.88 23.65
CA VAL A 357 21.10 8.75 23.81
C VAL A 357 21.77 8.36 22.49
N LEU A 358 21.02 8.33 21.38
CA LEU A 358 21.56 8.02 20.06
C LEU A 358 22.55 9.08 19.59
N LYS A 359 22.25 10.37 19.81
CA LYS A 359 23.17 11.47 19.47
C LYS A 359 24.49 11.35 20.24
N LYS A 360 24.45 11.07 21.54
CA LYS A 360 25.66 10.90 22.36
C LYS A 360 26.50 9.68 21.95
N THR A 361 25.86 8.57 21.57
CA THR A 361 26.56 7.32 21.23
C THR A 361 27.12 7.30 19.81
N VAL A 362 26.38 7.84 18.84
CA VAL A 362 26.76 7.78 17.42
C VAL A 362 27.62 8.98 17.01
N TRP A 363 27.32 10.18 17.50
CA TRP A 363 27.98 11.42 17.02
C TRP A 363 29.33 11.67 17.67
N ASN A 364 29.55 11.25 18.92
CA ASN A 364 30.85 11.42 19.60
C ASN A 364 31.99 10.52 19.03
N ARG A 365 31.71 9.73 17.98
CA ARG A 365 32.70 8.86 17.32
C ARG A 365 33.06 9.30 15.90
N ARG A 366 32.55 10.45 15.46
CA ARG A 366 33.02 11.16 14.26
C ARG A 366 33.72 12.42 14.72
#